data_AF-A0A356PAG3-F1
#
_entry.id   AF-A0A356PAG3-F1
#
_cell.length_a   1.000
_cell.length_b   1.000
_cell.length_c   1.000
_cell.angle_alpha   90.00
_cell.angle_beta   90.00
_cell.angle_gamma   90.00
#
_symmetry.space_group_name_H-M   'P 1'
#
loop_
_entity.id
_entity.type
_entity.pdbx_description
1 polymer ?
#
loop_
_entity_poly.entity_id
_entity_poly.type
_entity_poly.pdbx_seq_one_letter_code
_entity_poly.pdbx_strand_id
1 'polypeptide(L)'
;AIFQCLEENPDTIEKIILTASGGPFFGWSMEQLATVTLEKALNHPNWDMGAKITIDSATMMNKGLEVIEAHYLFNREYDEIEVLIHPQSVVHSMVEYRDGSVLAQLGRPDMRLPIQYALSYPTRWKNQFERLDLRGK
;
A
#
# COMPACT_ATOMS: atom_id res chain seq x y z
N ALA A 1 2.90 -2.31 -6.08
CA ALA A 1 2.05 -1.33 -6.80
C ALA A 1 2.91 -0.35 -7.58
N ILE A 2 3.78 0.42 -6.91
CA ILE A 2 4.72 1.39 -7.51
C ILE A 2 5.38 0.88 -8.80
N PHE A 3 6.02 -0.30 -8.75
CA PHE A 3 6.71 -0.88 -9.91
C PHE A 3 5.83 -1.06 -11.16
N GLN A 4 4.51 -1.27 -11.01
CA GLN A 4 3.57 -1.37 -12.14
C GLN A 4 3.21 -0.01 -12.77
N CYS A 5 3.57 1.08 -12.10
CA CYS A 5 3.30 2.47 -12.50
C CYS A 5 4.56 3.20 -12.94
N LEU A 6 5.74 2.53 -12.94
CA LEU A 6 6.99 3.13 -13.38
C LEU A 6 7.05 3.16 -14.90
N GLU A 7 7.51 4.28 -15.44
CA GLU A 7 7.98 4.42 -16.80
C GLU A 7 9.49 4.16 -16.90
N GLU A 8 10.02 4.09 -18.14
CA GLU A 8 11.43 3.76 -18.37
C GLU A 8 12.40 4.80 -17.79
N ASN A 9 12.00 6.07 -17.73
CA ASN A 9 12.84 7.14 -17.22
C ASN A 9 12.49 7.47 -15.76
N PRO A 10 13.29 7.06 -14.77
CA PRO A 10 13.02 7.36 -13.36
C PRO A 10 13.17 8.85 -13.01
N ASP A 11 13.86 9.65 -13.83
CA ASP A 11 14.05 11.09 -13.58
C ASP A 11 12.77 11.90 -13.83
N THR A 12 11.73 11.31 -14.42
CA THR A 12 10.43 11.99 -14.59
C THR A 12 9.55 11.89 -13.34
N ILE A 13 9.91 11.03 -12.38
CA ILE A 13 9.18 10.86 -11.13
C ILE A 13 9.42 12.09 -10.24
N GLU A 14 8.33 12.68 -9.77
CA GLU A 14 8.33 13.74 -8.75
C GLU A 14 8.22 13.14 -7.35
N LYS A 15 7.33 12.16 -7.17
CA LYS A 15 7.03 11.61 -5.85
C LYS A 15 6.41 10.21 -5.91
N ILE A 16 6.72 9.38 -4.92
CA ILE A 16 6.01 8.14 -4.63
C ILE A 16 4.95 8.40 -3.57
N ILE A 17 3.72 7.93 -3.80
CA ILE A 17 2.64 8.00 -2.81
C ILE A 17 2.33 6.58 -2.31
N LEU A 18 2.75 6.30 -1.08
CA LEU A 18 2.54 5.04 -0.38
C LEU A 18 1.22 5.06 0.40
N THR A 19 0.24 4.33 -0.08
CA THR A 19 -1.07 4.22 0.59
C THR A 19 -1.02 3.28 1.79
N ALA A 20 -1.57 3.68 2.94
CA ALA A 20 -1.76 2.84 4.12
C ALA A 20 -3.26 2.64 4.40
N SER A 21 -3.67 1.48 4.95
CA SER A 21 -5.05 1.31 5.42
C SER A 21 -5.38 2.18 6.64
N GLY A 22 -4.36 2.58 7.41
CA GLY A 22 -4.50 3.22 8.72
C GLY A 22 -4.62 2.23 9.89
N GLY A 23 -4.74 0.93 9.60
CA GLY A 23 -4.88 -0.12 10.62
C GLY A 23 -6.22 -0.08 11.38
N PRO A 24 -6.43 -0.99 12.34
CA PRO A 24 -7.67 -1.08 13.13
C PRO A 24 -7.98 0.14 14.01
N PHE A 25 -6.99 0.99 14.29
CA PHE A 25 -7.14 2.14 15.18
C PHE A 25 -7.21 3.48 14.46
N PHE A 26 -7.37 3.47 13.12
CA PHE A 26 -7.58 4.70 12.37
C PHE A 26 -8.79 5.48 12.90
N GLY A 27 -8.58 6.77 13.21
CA GLY A 27 -9.61 7.66 13.75
C GLY A 27 -9.83 7.56 15.27
N TRP A 28 -9.07 6.74 16.00
CA TRP A 28 -9.17 6.66 17.46
C TRP A 28 -8.50 7.86 18.14
N SER A 29 -9.03 8.26 19.30
CA SER A 29 -8.42 9.30 20.14
C SER A 29 -7.21 8.77 20.92
N MET A 30 -6.39 9.67 21.45
CA MET A 30 -5.22 9.30 22.26
C MET A 30 -5.61 8.49 23.51
N GLU A 31 -6.74 8.82 24.14
CA GLU A 31 -7.27 8.09 25.30
C GLU A 31 -7.71 6.67 24.90
N GLN A 32 -8.33 6.52 23.73
CA GLN A 32 -8.71 5.19 23.21
C GLN A 32 -7.46 4.36 22.91
N LEU A 33 -6.45 4.96 22.28
CA LEU A 33 -5.17 4.32 21.97
C LEU A 33 -4.43 3.84 23.22
N ALA A 34 -4.53 4.54 24.35
CA ALA A 34 -3.92 4.12 25.61
C ALA A 34 -4.50 2.81 26.19
N THR A 35 -5.64 2.34 25.66
CA THR A 35 -6.37 1.14 26.15
C THR A 35 -6.39 -0.01 25.14
N VAL A 36 -5.60 0.08 24.06
CA VAL A 36 -5.55 -0.98 23.04
C VAL A 36 -4.95 -2.27 23.61
N THR A 37 -5.42 -3.40 23.10
CA THR A 37 -4.94 -4.72 23.48
C THR A 37 -4.43 -5.46 22.25
N LEU A 38 -3.64 -6.51 22.48
CA LEU A 38 -3.18 -7.39 21.41
C LEU A 38 -4.35 -7.95 20.58
N GLU A 39 -5.41 -8.40 21.25
CA GLU A 39 -6.61 -8.92 20.60
C GLU A 39 -7.27 -7.91 19.66
N LYS A 40 -7.41 -6.65 20.10
CA LYS A 40 -7.95 -5.57 19.25
C LYS A 40 -7.05 -5.30 18.05
N ALA A 41 -5.73 -5.29 18.25
CA ALA A 41 -4.76 -5.01 17.19
C ALA A 41 -4.73 -6.13 16.14
N LEU A 42 -4.96 -7.39 16.52
CA LEU A 42 -4.98 -8.54 15.62
C LEU A 42 -6.23 -8.61 14.72
N ASN A 43 -7.24 -7.78 14.96
CA ASN A 43 -8.47 -7.74 14.17
C ASN A 43 -8.41 -6.68 13.05
N HIS A 44 -7.66 -6.96 11.98
CA HIS A 44 -7.43 -6.01 10.89
C HIS A 44 -8.63 -5.91 9.93
N PRO A 45 -9.05 -4.70 9.50
CA PRO A 45 -10.29 -4.51 8.74
C PRO A 45 -10.27 -5.09 7.31
N ASN A 46 -9.11 -5.06 6.64
CA ASN A 46 -9.02 -5.32 5.19
C ASN A 46 -8.21 -6.56 4.79
N TRP A 47 -7.42 -7.13 5.70
CA TRP A 47 -6.37 -8.10 5.36
C TRP A 47 -6.30 -9.19 6.40
N ASP A 48 -6.18 -10.44 5.95
CA ASP A 48 -5.85 -11.59 6.79
C ASP A 48 -4.34 -11.85 6.69
N MET A 49 -3.62 -11.65 7.79
CA MET A 49 -2.15 -11.60 7.81
C MET A 49 -1.57 -12.20 9.09
N GLY A 50 -0.27 -12.51 9.06
CA GLY A 50 0.45 -12.98 10.26
C GLY A 50 0.53 -11.92 11.37
N ALA A 51 0.58 -12.37 12.63
CA ALA A 51 0.48 -11.50 13.80
C ALA A 51 1.44 -10.30 13.79
N LYS A 52 2.71 -10.49 13.43
CA LYS A 52 3.72 -9.41 13.43
C LYS A 52 3.32 -8.26 12.51
N ILE A 53 3.02 -8.54 11.24
CA ILE A 53 2.63 -7.50 10.28
C ILE A 53 1.29 -6.86 10.66
N THR A 54 0.39 -7.61 11.29
CA THR A 54 -0.87 -7.07 11.79
C THR A 54 -0.66 -6.03 12.89
N ILE A 55 0.26 -6.29 13.84
CA ILE A 55 0.63 -5.32 14.88
C ILE A 55 1.36 -4.11 14.29
N ASP A 56 2.26 -4.34 13.34
CA ASP A 56 2.95 -3.25 12.65
C ASP A 56 1.98 -2.37 11.86
N SER A 57 0.91 -2.94 11.29
CA SER A 57 -0.16 -2.18 10.64
C SER A 57 -0.93 -1.33 11.66
N ALA A 58 -1.29 -1.92 12.81
CA ALA A 58 -2.00 -1.21 13.88
C ALA A 58 -1.22 -0.05 14.50
N THR A 59 0.11 -0.12 14.47
CA THR A 59 1.01 0.95 14.95
C THR A 59 1.51 1.87 13.84
N MET A 60 1.13 1.61 12.59
CA MET A 60 1.72 2.19 11.37
C MET A 60 3.22 1.98 11.19
N MET A 61 3.89 1.19 12.05
CA MET A 61 5.29 0.83 11.87
C MET A 61 5.52 0.09 10.55
N ASN A 62 4.54 -0.71 10.09
CA ASN A 62 4.60 -1.37 8.79
C ASN A 62 4.85 -0.35 7.67
N LYS A 63 4.14 0.79 7.73
CA LYS A 63 4.28 1.84 6.73
C LYS A 63 5.63 2.55 6.85
N GLY A 64 6.16 2.71 8.06
CA GLY A 64 7.53 3.21 8.26
C GLY A 64 8.59 2.30 7.63
N LEU A 65 8.44 0.98 7.76
CA LEU A 65 9.31 0.01 7.09
C LEU A 65 9.18 0.08 5.57
N GLU A 66 7.95 0.21 5.06
CA GLU A 66 7.69 0.34 3.62
C GLU A 66 8.20 1.66 3.02
N VAL A 67 8.29 2.76 3.80
CA VAL A 67 8.96 4.00 3.36
C VAL A 67 10.45 3.76 3.16
N ILE A 68 11.11 3.08 4.10
CA ILE A 68 12.53 2.70 3.96
C ILE A 68 12.70 1.76 2.77
N GLU A 69 11.82 0.77 2.61
CA GLU A 69 11.83 -0.13 1.46
C GLU A 69 11.71 0.64 0.13
N ALA A 70 10.79 1.59 0.02
CA ALA A 70 10.59 2.38 -1.19
C ALA A 70 11.82 3.25 -1.53
N HIS A 71 12.47 3.84 -0.51
CA HIS A 71 13.73 4.57 -0.68
C HIS A 71 14.78 3.70 -1.36
N TYR A 72 15.00 2.48 -0.84
CA TYR A 72 16.02 1.57 -1.40
C TYR A 72 15.61 0.93 -2.74
N LEU A 73 14.35 0.52 -2.90
CA LEU A 73 13.90 -0.17 -4.12
C LEU A 73 13.80 0.77 -5.32
N PHE A 74 13.42 2.02 -5.11
CA PHE A 74 13.15 2.98 -6.18
C PHE A 74 14.14 4.15 -6.21
N ASN A 75 15.16 4.12 -5.34
CA ASN A 75 16.22 5.13 -5.28
C ASN A 75 15.67 6.56 -5.22
N ARG A 76 14.72 6.80 -4.30
CA ARG A 76 14.05 8.09 -4.06
C ARG A 76 14.40 8.60 -2.67
N GLU A 77 14.62 9.90 -2.54
CA GLU A 77 14.85 10.53 -1.25
C GLU A 77 13.59 10.48 -0.38
N TYR A 78 13.75 10.58 0.94
CA TYR A 78 12.63 10.43 1.87
C TYR A 78 11.55 11.52 1.72
N ASP A 79 11.94 12.73 1.31
CA ASP A 79 11.03 13.84 1.00
C ASP A 79 10.24 13.63 -0.31
N GLU A 80 10.70 12.72 -1.17
CA GLU A 80 10.00 12.26 -2.38
C GLU A 80 9.05 11.08 -2.11
N ILE A 81 8.85 10.66 -0.84
CA ILE A 81 7.98 9.53 -0.46
C ILE A 81 6.90 10.01 0.51
N GLU A 82 5.67 10.08 0.03
CA GLU A 82 4.52 10.53 0.83
C GLU A 82 3.66 9.36 1.29
N VAL A 83 3.28 9.37 2.57
CA VAL A 83 2.33 8.40 3.13
C VAL A 83 0.92 8.98 3.11
N LEU A 84 0.00 8.28 2.44
CA LEU A 84 -1.41 8.65 2.36
C LEU A 84 -2.30 7.59 3.02
N ILE A 85 -3.18 7.96 3.93
CA ILE A 85 -4.17 7.02 4.46
C ILE A 85 -5.30 6.81 3.45
N HIS A 86 -5.47 5.58 3.00
CA HIS A 86 -6.52 5.13 2.08
C HIS A 86 -7.23 3.89 2.67
N PRO A 87 -8.26 4.09 3.53
CA PRO A 87 -8.89 3.01 4.30
C PRO A 87 -9.54 1.92 3.46
N GLN A 88 -9.91 2.21 2.20
CA GLN A 88 -10.53 1.24 1.30
C GLN A 88 -9.53 0.21 0.75
N SER A 89 -8.21 0.52 0.77
CA SER A 89 -7.16 -0.34 0.26
C SER A 89 -7.41 -0.85 -1.18
N VAL A 90 -8.02 -0.01 -2.03
CA VAL A 90 -8.24 -0.29 -3.46
C VAL A 90 -7.10 0.26 -4.30
N VAL A 91 -6.67 1.49 -4.03
CA VAL A 91 -5.43 2.04 -4.56
C VAL A 91 -4.29 1.54 -3.69
N HIS A 92 -3.37 0.77 -4.27
CA HIS A 92 -2.31 0.10 -3.51
C HIS A 92 -1.02 0.92 -3.38
N SER A 93 -0.77 1.86 -4.29
CA SER A 93 0.20 2.98 -4.23
C SER A 93 0.09 3.76 -5.55
N MET A 94 0.75 4.91 -5.62
CA MET A 94 0.79 5.77 -6.81
C MET A 94 2.21 6.31 -7.06
N VAL A 95 2.44 6.77 -8.29
CA VAL A 95 3.64 7.49 -8.72
C VAL A 95 3.17 8.80 -9.35
N GLU A 96 3.63 9.92 -8.81
CA GLU A 96 3.42 11.26 -9.35
C GLU A 96 4.64 11.65 -10.17
N TYR A 97 4.39 12.22 -11.35
CA TYR A 97 5.41 12.65 -12.29
C TYR A 97 5.51 14.18 -12.32
N ARG A 98 6.65 14.69 -12.80
CA ARG A 98 6.99 16.13 -12.86
C ARG A 98 6.02 16.99 -13.65
N ASP A 99 5.21 16.39 -14.51
CA ASP A 99 4.16 17.06 -15.27
C ASP A 99 2.82 17.15 -14.50
N GLY A 100 2.77 16.64 -13.27
CA GLY A 100 1.59 16.58 -12.41
C GLY A 100 0.68 15.38 -12.68
N SER A 101 1.04 14.49 -13.61
CA SER A 101 0.29 13.25 -13.83
C SER A 101 0.53 12.25 -12.70
N VAL A 102 -0.50 11.47 -12.36
CA VAL A 102 -0.44 10.45 -11.33
C VAL A 102 -0.88 9.11 -11.91
N LEU A 103 0.01 8.13 -11.83
CA LEU A 103 -0.31 6.74 -12.18
C LEU A 103 -0.53 5.93 -10.91
N ALA A 104 -1.66 5.24 -10.85
CA ALA A 104 -2.09 4.47 -9.70
C ALA A 104 -2.33 3.01 -10.08
N GLN A 105 -1.88 2.07 -9.22
CA GLN A 105 -2.25 0.67 -9.38
C GLN A 105 -3.42 0.33 -8.46
N LEU A 106 -4.53 -0.05 -9.06
CA LEU A 106 -5.76 -0.43 -8.36
C LEU A 106 -5.98 -1.94 -8.39
N GLY A 107 -6.57 -2.48 -7.34
CA GLY A 107 -6.99 -3.87 -7.28
C GLY A 107 -7.76 -4.17 -6.01
N ARG A 108 -8.28 -5.40 -5.91
CA ARG A 108 -8.76 -5.90 -4.61
C ARG A 108 -7.56 -6.08 -3.65
N PRO A 109 -7.78 -6.01 -2.33
CA PRO A 109 -6.75 -6.33 -1.35
C PRO A 109 -6.46 -7.85 -1.37
N ASP A 110 -5.66 -8.30 -2.34
CA ASP A 110 -5.34 -9.70 -2.58
C ASP A 110 -3.90 -9.86 -3.04
N MET A 111 -3.07 -10.46 -2.17
CA MET A 111 -1.63 -10.65 -2.41
C MET A 111 -1.31 -11.58 -3.57
N ARG A 112 -2.26 -12.39 -4.05
CA ARG A 112 -2.03 -13.25 -5.22
C ARG A 112 -1.73 -12.43 -6.48
N LEU A 113 -2.25 -11.21 -6.58
CA LEU A 113 -2.02 -10.32 -7.71
C LEU A 113 -0.54 -9.82 -7.78
N PRO A 114 0.03 -9.17 -6.75
CA PRO A 114 1.42 -8.74 -6.78
C PRO A 114 2.39 -9.94 -6.86
N ILE A 115 2.11 -11.07 -6.20
CA ILE A 115 2.93 -12.29 -6.31
C ILE A 115 2.96 -12.79 -7.75
N GLN A 116 1.79 -12.90 -8.41
CA GLN A 116 1.75 -13.33 -9.80
C GLN A 116 2.52 -12.37 -10.71
N TYR A 117 2.41 -11.06 -10.49
CA TYR A 117 3.13 -10.08 -11.31
C TYR A 117 4.65 -10.19 -11.16
N ALA A 118 5.15 -10.38 -9.93
CA ALA A 118 6.57 -10.62 -9.69
C ALA A 118 7.11 -11.86 -10.45
N LEU A 119 6.30 -12.91 -10.60
CA LEU A 119 6.67 -14.14 -11.31
C LEU A 119 6.47 -14.06 -12.84
N SER A 120 5.61 -13.16 -13.32
CA SER A 120 5.23 -13.10 -14.74
C SER A 120 5.81 -11.91 -15.49
N TYR A 121 6.34 -10.91 -14.79
CA TYR A 121 6.97 -9.73 -15.38
C TYR A 121 8.03 -10.11 -16.44
N PRO A 122 8.07 -9.45 -17.61
CA PRO A 122 7.27 -8.29 -18.02
C PRO A 122 5.86 -8.62 -18.57
N THR A 123 5.49 -9.89 -18.63
CA THR A 123 4.17 -10.34 -19.11
C THR A 123 3.11 -10.34 -18.00
N ARG A 124 1.85 -10.62 -18.36
CA ARG A 124 0.75 -10.80 -17.40
C ARG A 124 0.03 -12.11 -17.68
N TRP A 125 0.05 -13.02 -16.72
CA TRP A 125 -0.70 -14.28 -16.82
C TRP A 125 -2.19 -14.08 -16.54
N LYS A 126 -3.02 -14.86 -17.22
CA LYS A 126 -4.46 -14.94 -16.94
C LYS A 126 -4.69 -15.67 -15.61
N ASN A 127 -5.59 -15.13 -14.78
CA ASN A 127 -6.07 -15.79 -13.56
C ASN A 127 -7.60 -15.70 -13.45
N GLN A 128 -8.14 -16.47 -12.51
CA GLN A 128 -9.56 -16.51 -12.17
C GLN A 128 -9.87 -15.81 -10.84
N PHE A 129 -8.98 -14.93 -10.37
CA PHE A 129 -9.24 -14.14 -9.17
C PHE A 129 -10.39 -13.18 -9.41
N GLU A 130 -11.16 -12.91 -8.37
CA GLU A 130 -12.27 -11.98 -8.44
C GLU A 130 -11.77 -10.57 -8.83
N ARG A 131 -12.48 -9.93 -9.75
CA ARG A 131 -12.10 -8.65 -10.33
C ARG A 131 -12.56 -7.49 -9.46
N LEU A 132 -11.82 -6.39 -9.51
CA LEU A 132 -12.26 -5.12 -8.92
C LEU A 132 -13.50 -4.62 -9.68
N ASP A 133 -14.54 -4.25 -8.95
CA ASP A 133 -15.71 -3.54 -9.48
C ASP A 133 -15.80 -2.16 -8.80
N LEU A 134 -15.62 -1.10 -9.59
CA LEU A 134 -15.61 0.27 -9.09
C LEU A 134 -17.02 0.85 -8.83
N ARG A 135 -18.06 0.18 -9.31
CA ARG A 135 -19.45 0.65 -9.10
C ARG A 135 -19.92 0.45 -7.67
N GLY A 136 -19.19 -0.33 -6.87
CA GLY A 136 -19.66 -0.84 -5.60
C GLY A 136 -20.79 -1.87 -5.79
N LYS A 137 -21.20 -2.50 -4.70
CA LYS A 137 -22.57 -3.01 -4.60
C LYS A 137 -23.44 -1.92 -4.00
#